data_AF-A0A165KF63-F1
#
_entry.id   AF-A0A165KF63-F1
#
_cell.length_a   1.000
_cell.length_b   1.000
_cell.length_c   1.000
_cell.angle_alpha   90.00
_cell.angle_beta   90.00
_cell.angle_gamma   90.00
#
_symmetry.space_group_name_H-M   'P 1'
#
loop_
_entity.id
_entity.type
_entity.pdbx_description
1 polymer ?
#
loop_
_entity_poly.entity_id
_entity_poly.type
_entity_poly.pdbx_seq_one_letter_code
_entity_poly.pdbx_strand_id
1 'polypeptide(L)'
;MLSRPVQRALVLVTAVTLLGTAWSTVAKTYLDTSNPLVANLPHPLHASSYFANKRNIFNTLFVKRAWAWTSAAIVLNLYSNPRRAPARIWRFALATACWAAFTMWFFGPSVRARLASLSGAECIVTLPHTTSDGVHVLTVPAEYCIQRRTLSTREHAEVFQQALLGNTGAPSIPDDWRGVPKLTRGHDISGHVFLLSLSILTLVDDLFTAAPPSGAAGFADTQLATAALSSALCALWYWMLLMTSVYFHAPFEKITGLIVGISAYLVTKIPFPFEGAPPVISAQPVPVVPIEKKTQ
;
A
#
# COMPACT_ATOMS: atom_id res chain seq x y z
N MET A 1 7.08 -6.74 -21.76
CA MET A 1 5.76 -7.36 -21.56
C MET A 1 5.69 -8.01 -20.18
N LEU A 2 4.54 -7.93 -19.48
CA LEU A 2 4.35 -8.57 -18.16
C LEU A 2 4.33 -10.10 -18.30
N SER A 3 4.91 -10.82 -17.33
CA SER A 3 4.88 -12.28 -17.31
C SER A 3 3.45 -12.79 -17.03
N ARG A 4 3.10 -13.99 -17.54
CA ARG A 4 1.80 -14.64 -17.27
C ARG A 4 1.41 -14.69 -15.78
N PRO A 5 2.29 -15.05 -14.82
CA PRO A 5 1.92 -15.05 -13.41
C PRO A 5 1.59 -13.65 -12.90
N VAL A 6 2.32 -12.62 -13.33
CA VAL A 6 2.04 -11.22 -12.98
C VAL A 6 0.71 -10.77 -13.58
N GLN A 7 0.41 -11.12 -14.84
CA GLN A 7 -0.89 -10.81 -15.46
C GLN A 7 -2.04 -11.41 -14.66
N ARG A 8 -1.90 -12.68 -14.23
CA ARG A 8 -2.90 -13.35 -13.37
C ARG A 8 -3.05 -12.63 -12.03
N ALA A 9 -1.94 -12.24 -11.39
CA ALA A 9 -1.97 -11.51 -10.14
C ALA A 9 -2.64 -10.13 -10.30
N LEU A 10 -2.36 -9.42 -11.39
CA LEU A 10 -3.00 -8.14 -11.70
C LEU A 10 -4.51 -8.28 -11.84
N VAL A 11 -4.97 -9.30 -12.57
CA VAL A 11 -6.39 -9.63 -12.69
C VAL A 11 -6.99 -9.94 -11.32
N LEU A 12 -6.30 -10.75 -10.51
CA LEU A 12 -6.81 -11.14 -9.19
C LEU A 12 -6.89 -9.97 -8.21
N VAL A 13 -5.86 -9.12 -8.15
CA VAL A 13 -5.83 -7.89 -7.32
C VAL A 13 -7.00 -6.99 -7.72
N THR A 14 -7.16 -6.76 -9.02
CA THR A 14 -8.26 -5.93 -9.54
C THR A 14 -9.62 -6.53 -9.21
N ALA A 15 -9.82 -7.84 -9.45
CA ALA A 15 -11.06 -8.53 -9.17
C ALA A 15 -11.41 -8.51 -7.68
N VAL A 16 -10.46 -8.83 -6.80
CA VAL A 16 -10.65 -8.81 -5.34
C VAL A 16 -11.07 -7.42 -4.86
N THR A 17 -10.39 -6.36 -5.32
CA THR A 17 -10.75 -5.00 -4.94
C THR A 17 -12.11 -4.58 -5.48
N LEU A 18 -12.42 -4.85 -6.75
CA LEU A 18 -13.69 -4.45 -7.36
C LEU A 18 -14.88 -5.22 -6.78
N LEU A 19 -14.77 -6.54 -6.64
CA LEU A 19 -15.82 -7.38 -6.05
C LEU A 19 -16.03 -7.06 -4.57
N GLY A 20 -14.94 -6.89 -3.80
CA GLY A 20 -15.04 -6.46 -2.41
C GLY A 20 -15.66 -5.07 -2.27
N THR A 21 -15.34 -4.15 -3.18
CA THR A 21 -15.94 -2.81 -3.21
C THR A 21 -17.42 -2.87 -3.53
N ALA A 22 -17.82 -3.63 -4.56
CA ALA A 22 -19.22 -3.82 -4.94
C ALA A 22 -20.03 -4.49 -3.80
N TRP A 23 -19.44 -5.48 -3.13
CA TRP A 23 -20.07 -6.06 -1.95
C TRP A 23 -20.21 -5.01 -0.84
N SER A 24 -19.18 -4.20 -0.58
CA SER A 24 -19.21 -3.21 0.49
C SER A 24 -20.30 -2.14 0.31
N THR A 25 -20.61 -1.77 -0.93
CA THR A 25 -21.68 -0.81 -1.24
C THR A 25 -23.05 -1.42 -1.07
N VAL A 26 -23.26 -2.65 -1.56
CA VAL A 26 -24.53 -3.38 -1.40
C VAL A 26 -24.81 -3.68 0.07
N ALA A 27 -23.81 -4.19 0.80
CA ALA A 27 -23.92 -4.56 2.20
C ALA A 27 -23.76 -3.38 3.18
N LYS A 28 -23.49 -2.16 2.67
CA LYS A 28 -23.24 -0.94 3.46
C LYS A 28 -22.19 -1.13 4.55
N THR A 29 -21.15 -1.92 4.25
CA THR A 29 -20.07 -2.25 5.20
C THR A 29 -18.86 -1.34 5.08
N TYR A 30 -18.82 -0.45 4.08
CA TYR A 30 -17.71 0.48 3.90
C TYR A 30 -17.73 1.62 4.91
N LEU A 31 -16.56 2.19 5.21
CA LEU A 31 -16.40 3.38 6.04
C LEU A 31 -15.71 4.47 5.25
N ASP A 32 -16.39 5.60 5.06
CA ASP A 32 -15.83 6.78 4.39
C ASP A 32 -14.77 7.44 5.28
N THR A 33 -13.51 7.39 4.86
CA THR A 33 -12.39 7.94 5.64
C THR A 33 -12.14 9.43 5.41
N SER A 34 -12.83 10.00 4.42
CA SER A 34 -12.81 11.42 4.08
C SER A 34 -13.86 12.20 4.87
N ASN A 35 -14.91 11.54 5.39
CA ASN A 35 -15.93 12.19 6.22
C ASN A 35 -15.45 12.40 7.68
N PRO A 36 -15.27 13.66 8.14
CA PRO A 36 -14.72 13.96 9.47
C PRO A 36 -15.61 13.52 10.65
N LEU A 37 -16.92 13.31 10.41
CA LEU A 37 -17.87 12.90 11.46
C LEU A 37 -17.72 11.43 11.84
N VAL A 38 -17.22 10.60 10.92
CA VAL A 38 -17.13 9.14 11.11
C VAL A 38 -15.68 8.62 11.07
N ALA A 39 -14.76 9.31 10.40
CA ALA A 39 -13.39 8.84 10.18
C ALA A 39 -12.58 8.62 11.48
N ASN A 40 -12.91 9.35 12.56
CA ASN A 40 -12.23 9.22 13.85
C ASN A 40 -12.89 8.18 14.78
N LEU A 41 -14.11 7.74 14.47
CA LEU A 41 -14.87 6.80 15.30
C LEU A 41 -14.46 5.34 15.02
N PRO A 42 -14.76 4.41 15.94
CA PRO A 42 -14.71 2.98 15.63
C PRO A 42 -15.63 2.66 14.45
N HIS A 43 -15.24 1.66 13.63
CA HIS A 43 -16.10 1.19 12.55
C HIS A 43 -17.46 0.74 13.11
N PRO A 44 -18.61 1.03 12.47
CA PRO A 44 -19.92 0.63 13.01
C PRO A 44 -20.03 -0.86 13.35
N LEU A 45 -19.45 -1.71 12.49
CA LEU A 45 -19.40 -3.17 12.67
C LEU A 45 -18.23 -3.68 13.54
N HIS A 46 -17.47 -2.82 14.24
CA HIS A 46 -16.27 -3.26 14.99
C HIS A 46 -16.57 -4.24 16.12
N ALA A 47 -17.80 -4.22 16.68
CA ALA A 47 -18.22 -5.12 17.74
C ALA A 47 -18.75 -6.46 17.21
N SER A 48 -19.34 -6.48 16.02
CA SER A 48 -19.95 -7.66 15.41
C SER A 48 -19.05 -8.39 14.42
N SER A 49 -18.06 -7.70 13.82
CA SER A 49 -17.12 -8.28 12.87
C SER A 49 -15.67 -8.06 13.30
N TYR A 50 -14.93 -9.17 13.38
CA TYR A 50 -13.51 -9.17 13.73
C TYR A 50 -12.66 -8.30 12.79
N PHE A 51 -12.91 -8.38 11.48
CA PHE A 51 -12.13 -7.65 10.48
C PHE A 51 -12.51 -6.17 10.36
N ALA A 52 -13.72 -5.79 10.78
CA ALA A 52 -14.11 -4.39 10.93
C ALA A 52 -13.39 -3.70 12.10
N ASN A 53 -12.87 -4.46 13.07
CA ASN A 53 -12.09 -3.90 14.15
C ASN A 53 -10.64 -3.63 13.71
N LYS A 54 -10.27 -2.34 13.60
CA LYS A 54 -8.91 -1.91 13.23
C LYS A 54 -7.79 -2.36 14.18
N ARG A 55 -8.12 -2.93 15.34
CA ARG A 55 -7.17 -3.45 16.33
C ARG A 55 -6.93 -4.97 16.20
N ASN A 56 -7.53 -5.63 15.21
CA ASN A 56 -7.28 -7.06 14.96
C ASN A 56 -5.79 -7.36 14.68
N ILE A 57 -5.37 -8.60 14.95
CA ILE A 57 -3.96 -9.01 14.88
C ILE A 57 -3.37 -8.88 13.48
N PHE A 58 -4.15 -9.16 12.44
CA PHE A 58 -3.70 -9.05 11.06
C PHE A 58 -3.38 -7.60 10.71
N ASN A 59 -4.23 -6.66 11.14
CA ASN A 59 -3.99 -5.24 10.88
C ASN A 59 -2.80 -4.70 11.68
N THR A 60 -2.73 -5.01 12.98
CA THR A 60 -1.71 -4.43 13.88
C THR A 60 -0.32 -4.99 13.63
N LEU A 61 -0.20 -6.29 13.33
CA LEU A 61 1.08 -6.97 13.15
C LEU A 61 1.53 -7.03 11.68
N PHE A 62 0.61 -7.28 10.75
CA PHE A 62 0.95 -7.47 9.34
C PHE A 62 0.70 -6.23 8.51
N VAL A 63 -0.56 -5.77 8.39
CA VAL A 63 -0.90 -4.78 7.36
C VAL A 63 -0.24 -3.42 7.60
N LYS A 64 -0.21 -2.94 8.86
CA LYS A 64 0.53 -1.71 9.22
C LYS A 64 2.03 -1.78 8.94
N ARG A 65 2.58 -3.00 8.83
CA ARG A 65 3.99 -3.28 8.53
C ARG A 65 4.15 -4.03 7.21
N ALA A 66 3.18 -3.95 6.29
CA ALA A 66 3.15 -4.82 5.12
C ALA A 66 4.37 -4.64 4.22
N TRP A 67 4.87 -3.41 4.07
CA TRP A 67 6.09 -3.16 3.31
C TRP A 67 7.32 -3.81 3.94
N ALA A 68 7.44 -3.81 5.27
CA ALA A 68 8.54 -4.44 5.98
C ALA A 68 8.54 -5.97 5.79
N TRP A 69 7.36 -6.60 5.93
CA TRP A 69 7.21 -8.04 5.68
C TRP A 69 7.47 -8.41 4.21
N THR A 70 7.00 -7.58 3.28
CA THR A 70 7.28 -7.74 1.83
C THR A 70 8.78 -7.65 1.54
N SER A 71 9.45 -6.66 2.12
CA SER A 71 10.90 -6.46 1.99
C SER A 71 11.68 -7.63 2.56
N ALA A 72 11.29 -8.13 3.74
CA ALA A 72 11.92 -9.30 4.37
C ALA A 72 11.81 -10.56 3.49
N ALA A 73 10.63 -10.81 2.89
CA ALA A 73 10.43 -11.92 1.97
C ALA A 73 11.30 -11.79 0.71
N ILE A 74 11.39 -10.61 0.11
CA ILE A 74 12.23 -10.36 -1.08
C ILE A 74 13.72 -10.54 -0.75
N VAL A 75 14.20 -10.00 0.37
CA VAL A 75 15.58 -10.19 0.83
C VAL A 75 15.90 -11.66 1.05
N LEU A 76 14.98 -12.40 1.68
CA LEU A 76 15.14 -13.82 1.93
C LEU A 76 15.17 -14.64 0.63
N ASN A 77 14.34 -14.28 -0.36
CA ASN A 77 14.37 -14.89 -1.69
C ASN A 77 15.65 -14.54 -2.47
N LEU A 78 16.17 -13.32 -2.33
CA LEU A 78 17.44 -12.89 -2.94
C LEU A 78 18.63 -13.66 -2.36
N TYR A 79 18.65 -13.83 -1.03
CA TYR A 79 19.70 -14.59 -0.34
C TYR A 79 19.67 -16.08 -0.73
N SER A 80 18.48 -16.67 -0.76
CA SER A 80 18.32 -18.10 -1.07
C SER A 80 18.53 -18.42 -2.56
N ASN A 81 18.29 -17.44 -3.42
CA ASN A 81 18.44 -17.59 -4.87
C ASN A 81 18.90 -16.24 -5.48
N PRO A 82 20.21 -16.04 -5.68
CA PRO A 82 20.76 -14.79 -6.23
C PRO A 82 20.62 -14.69 -7.76
N ARG A 83 19.88 -15.60 -8.42
CA ARG A 83 19.65 -15.50 -9.87
C ARG A 83 18.99 -14.18 -10.23
N ARG A 84 19.56 -13.52 -11.24
CA ARG A 84 19.11 -12.20 -11.74
C ARG A 84 19.04 -11.15 -10.62
N ALA A 85 19.88 -11.26 -9.59
CA ALA A 85 19.88 -10.36 -8.44
C ALA A 85 19.95 -8.87 -8.83
N PRO A 86 20.82 -8.41 -9.76
CA PRO A 86 20.86 -6.99 -10.12
C PRO A 86 19.52 -6.44 -10.62
N ALA A 87 18.86 -7.16 -11.53
CA ALA A 87 17.55 -6.76 -12.04
C ALA A 87 16.46 -6.82 -10.96
N ARG A 88 16.48 -7.81 -10.06
CA ARG A 88 15.52 -7.93 -8.95
C ARG A 88 15.72 -6.84 -7.90
N ILE A 89 16.96 -6.54 -7.53
CA ILE A 89 17.34 -5.45 -6.63
C ILE A 89 16.88 -4.12 -7.21
N TRP A 90 17.08 -3.88 -8.50
CA TRP A 90 16.62 -2.67 -9.18
C TRP A 90 15.10 -2.51 -9.12
N ARG A 91 14.35 -3.57 -9.44
CA ARG A 91 12.88 -3.59 -9.35
C ARG A 91 12.41 -3.28 -7.93
N PHE A 92 13.05 -3.90 -6.94
CA PHE A 92 12.74 -3.68 -5.53
C PHE A 92 13.08 -2.25 -5.07
N ALA A 93 14.18 -1.68 -5.55
CA ALA A 93 14.55 -0.30 -5.27
C ALA A 93 13.52 0.69 -5.85
N LEU A 94 13.09 0.48 -7.10
CA LEU A 94 12.01 1.28 -7.72
C LEU A 94 10.68 1.16 -6.96
N ALA A 95 10.31 -0.06 -6.57
CA ALA A 95 9.10 -0.29 -5.78
C ALA A 95 9.16 0.43 -4.41
N THR A 96 10.32 0.36 -3.75
CA THR A 96 10.57 1.05 -2.48
C THR A 96 10.52 2.57 -2.63
N ALA A 97 11.07 3.11 -3.73
CA ALA A 97 10.99 4.53 -4.05
C ALA A 97 9.54 4.98 -4.26
N CYS A 98 8.73 4.22 -5.00
CA CYS A 98 7.31 4.52 -5.18
C CYS A 98 6.53 4.47 -3.87
N TRP A 99 6.77 3.44 -3.05
CA TRP A 99 6.17 3.34 -1.71
C TRP A 99 6.57 4.51 -0.81
N ALA A 100 7.85 4.87 -0.77
CA ALA A 100 8.35 5.99 0.02
C ALA A 100 7.75 7.32 -0.46
N ALA A 101 7.71 7.57 -1.77
CA ALA A 101 7.10 8.78 -2.33
C ALA A 101 5.61 8.92 -1.96
N PHE A 102 4.86 7.81 -1.94
CA PHE A 102 3.44 7.83 -1.60
C PHE A 102 3.20 7.99 -0.09
N THR A 103 3.98 7.30 0.75
CA THR A 103 3.70 7.16 2.19
C THR A 103 4.48 8.13 3.08
N MET A 104 5.67 8.56 2.66
CA MET A 104 6.57 9.37 3.46
C MET A 104 6.59 10.84 3.03
N TRP A 105 7.16 11.64 3.93
CA TRP A 105 7.50 13.03 3.65
C TRP A 105 8.68 13.09 2.68
N PHE A 106 8.39 13.10 1.38
CA PHE A 106 9.39 13.18 0.31
C PHE A 106 9.36 14.60 -0.28
N PHE A 107 10.33 15.45 0.11
CA PHE A 107 10.42 16.86 -0.29
C PHE A 107 9.19 17.72 0.08
N GLY A 108 8.63 17.53 1.28
CA GLY A 108 7.40 18.19 1.74
C GLY A 108 6.31 17.17 2.09
N PRO A 109 5.03 17.59 2.17
CA PRO A 109 3.92 16.69 2.41
C PRO A 109 3.93 15.51 1.42
N SER A 110 3.57 14.31 1.89
CA SER A 110 3.54 13.11 1.03
C SER A 110 2.61 13.30 -0.17
N VAL A 111 2.82 12.55 -1.26
CA VAL A 111 1.95 12.65 -2.46
C VAL A 111 0.47 12.50 -2.09
N ARG A 112 0.15 11.55 -1.19
CA ARG A 112 -1.21 11.39 -0.67
C ARG A 112 -1.75 12.66 0.01
N ALA A 113 -0.93 13.33 0.82
CA ALA A 113 -1.34 14.56 1.51
C ALA A 113 -1.53 15.73 0.53
N ARG A 114 -0.68 15.84 -0.50
CA ARG A 114 -0.84 16.86 -1.55
C ARG A 114 -2.10 16.65 -2.36
N LEU A 115 -2.40 15.41 -2.76
CA LEU A 115 -3.61 15.08 -3.51
C LEU A 115 -4.89 15.33 -2.69
N ALA A 116 -4.86 15.03 -1.39
CA ALA A 116 -5.94 15.40 -0.49
C ALA A 116 -6.13 16.93 -0.45
N SER A 117 -5.06 17.70 -0.27
CA SER A 117 -5.16 19.17 -0.26
C SER A 117 -5.64 19.75 -1.61
N LEU A 118 -5.15 19.24 -2.74
CA LEU A 118 -5.58 19.65 -4.09
C LEU A 118 -7.04 19.33 -4.39
N SER A 119 -7.60 18.31 -3.76
CA SER A 119 -9.01 17.95 -3.86
C SER A 119 -9.91 18.69 -2.88
N GLY A 120 -9.39 19.73 -2.21
CA GLY A 120 -10.14 20.56 -1.28
C GLY A 120 -10.19 20.02 0.15
N ALA A 121 -9.25 19.17 0.56
CA ALA A 121 -9.21 18.73 1.95
C ALA A 121 -8.91 19.88 2.91
N GLU A 122 -9.69 19.97 3.97
CA GLU A 122 -9.54 20.91 5.05
C GLU A 122 -8.88 20.23 6.25
N CYS A 123 -8.11 21.00 7.01
CA CYS A 123 -7.51 20.53 8.24
C CYS A 123 -8.54 20.62 9.37
N ILE A 124 -9.03 19.47 9.84
CA ILE A 124 -10.15 19.42 10.79
C ILE A 124 -9.74 18.66 12.05
N VAL A 125 -10.23 19.16 13.18
CA VAL A 125 -10.12 18.51 14.46
C VAL A 125 -11.51 18.20 15.02
N THR A 126 -11.72 16.96 15.47
CA THR A 126 -12.99 16.53 16.06
C THR A 126 -12.96 16.78 17.56
N LEU A 127 -13.96 17.47 18.06
CA LEU A 127 -14.10 17.82 19.47
C LEU A 127 -14.93 16.78 20.22
N PRO A 128 -14.69 16.60 21.53
CA PRO A 128 -15.43 15.63 22.33
C PRO A 128 -16.89 16.09 22.53
N HIS A 129 -17.80 15.12 22.62
CA HIS A 129 -19.21 15.36 22.91
C HIS A 129 -19.37 15.85 24.35
N THR A 130 -19.87 17.06 24.58
CA THR A 130 -20.20 17.52 25.94
C THR A 130 -21.65 17.90 26.19
N THR A 131 -22.52 17.79 25.17
CA THR A 131 -23.97 17.81 25.33
C THR A 131 -24.64 17.15 24.12
N SER A 132 -25.96 16.93 24.18
CA SER A 132 -26.82 16.16 23.25
C SER A 132 -26.76 16.52 21.74
N ASP A 133 -25.88 17.43 21.33
CA ASP A 133 -25.81 18.00 19.99
C ASP A 133 -24.62 17.45 19.18
N GLY A 134 -24.64 16.14 18.89
CA GLY A 134 -23.84 15.53 17.82
C GLY A 134 -22.30 15.69 17.90
N VAL A 135 -21.61 15.29 16.84
CA VAL A 135 -20.13 15.41 16.70
C VAL A 135 -19.80 16.81 16.22
N HIS A 136 -19.05 17.60 17.02
CA HIS A 136 -18.58 18.91 16.59
C HIS A 136 -17.19 18.83 15.95
N VAL A 137 -17.00 19.55 14.84
CA VAL A 137 -15.75 19.58 14.07
C VAL A 137 -15.31 21.03 13.89
N LEU A 138 -14.03 21.28 14.18
CA LEU A 138 -13.41 22.59 14.05
C LEU A 138 -12.39 22.55 12.91
N THR A 139 -12.49 23.51 12.00
CA THR A 139 -11.50 23.69 10.94
C THR A 139 -10.36 24.55 11.49
N VAL A 140 -9.12 24.09 11.31
CA VAL A 140 -7.91 24.75 11.80
C VAL A 140 -6.98 25.05 10.63
N PRO A 141 -6.00 25.96 10.79
CA PRO A 141 -5.02 26.23 9.73
C PRO A 141 -4.29 24.96 9.26
N ALA A 142 -4.00 24.87 7.96
CA ALA A 142 -3.50 23.65 7.31
C ALA A 142 -2.14 23.18 7.87
N GLU A 143 -1.36 24.11 8.41
CA GLU A 143 -0.03 23.94 8.98
C GLU A 143 -0.03 22.92 10.12
N TYR A 144 -1.09 22.89 10.94
CA TYR A 144 -1.21 21.96 12.06
C TYR A 144 -1.34 20.50 11.59
N CYS A 145 -2.08 20.25 10.51
CA CYS A 145 -2.17 18.91 9.91
C CYS A 145 -0.89 18.48 9.24
N ILE A 146 -0.24 19.41 8.53
CA ILE A 146 1.00 19.16 7.81
C ILE A 146 2.12 18.79 8.79
N GLN A 147 2.24 19.52 9.90
CA GLN A 147 3.24 19.28 10.93
C GLN A 147 2.85 18.17 11.93
N ARG A 148 1.63 17.65 11.84
CA ARG A 148 1.03 16.71 12.82
C ARG A 148 1.15 17.21 14.26
N ARG A 149 0.99 18.51 14.48
CA ARG A 149 1.03 19.09 15.83
C ARG A 149 -0.20 18.67 16.63
N THR A 150 0.02 18.24 17.87
CA THR A 150 -1.06 18.03 18.81
C THR A 150 -1.61 19.38 19.25
N LEU A 151 -2.89 19.61 19.01
CA LEU A 151 -3.62 20.76 19.54
C LEU A 151 -4.06 20.46 20.96
N SER A 152 -4.03 21.48 21.81
CA SER A 152 -4.53 21.42 23.18
C SER A 152 -5.27 22.70 23.51
N THR A 153 -6.34 22.60 24.31
CA THR A 153 -7.17 23.76 24.69
C THR A 153 -6.38 24.83 25.44
N ARG A 154 -5.35 24.45 26.22
CA ARG A 154 -4.49 25.41 26.95
C ARG A 154 -3.45 26.10 26.08
N GLU A 155 -2.73 25.34 25.25
CA GLU A 155 -1.58 25.90 24.49
C GLU A 155 -2.03 26.63 23.22
N HIS A 156 -3.26 26.36 22.74
CA HIS A 156 -3.80 26.90 21.48
C HIS A 156 -5.18 27.54 21.69
N ALA A 157 -5.33 28.31 22.78
CA ALA A 157 -6.61 28.89 23.18
C ALA A 157 -7.22 29.77 22.07
N GLU A 158 -6.40 30.49 21.30
CA GLU A 158 -6.88 31.33 20.19
C GLU A 158 -7.62 30.52 19.10
N VAL A 159 -7.22 29.28 18.85
CA VAL A 159 -7.82 28.41 17.83
C VAL A 159 -9.22 27.97 18.25
N PHE A 160 -9.40 27.68 19.54
CA PHE A 160 -10.70 27.25 20.08
C PHE A 160 -11.65 28.43 20.37
N GLN A 161 -11.14 29.63 20.60
CA GLN A 161 -11.96 30.83 20.77
C GLN A 161 -12.79 31.16 19.53
N GLN A 162 -12.24 30.99 18.32
CA GLN A 162 -12.99 31.17 17.07
C GLN A 162 -14.17 30.19 16.94
N ALA A 163 -14.05 28.98 17.50
CA ALA A 163 -15.13 27.99 17.52
C ALA A 163 -16.27 28.35 18.50
N LEU A 164 -15.92 29.00 19.61
CA LEU A 164 -16.83 29.38 20.69
C LEU A 164 -17.63 30.67 20.35
N LEU A 165 -17.08 31.57 19.53
CA LEU A 165 -17.69 32.86 19.19
C LEU A 165 -18.86 32.75 18.18
N GLY A 166 -18.95 31.66 17.41
CA GLY A 166 -19.95 31.48 16.36
C GLY A 166 -21.22 30.72 16.77
N ASN A 167 -21.26 30.12 17.96
CA ASN A 167 -22.35 29.24 18.39
C ASN A 167 -22.77 29.56 19.84
N THR A 168 -24.00 30.05 20.03
CA THR A 168 -24.61 30.34 21.35
C THR A 168 -24.92 29.09 22.20
N GLY A 169 -24.42 27.92 21.80
CA GLY A 169 -24.50 26.63 22.50
C GLY A 169 -23.22 25.82 22.36
N ALA A 170 -22.06 26.49 22.19
CA ALA A 170 -20.80 25.82 21.94
C ALA A 170 -20.49 24.82 23.09
N PRO A 171 -20.15 23.55 22.76
CA PRO A 171 -19.89 22.52 23.75
C PRO A 171 -18.78 22.96 24.71
N SER A 172 -18.94 22.70 26.00
CA SER A 172 -17.87 22.90 26.99
C SER A 172 -16.74 21.92 26.67
N ILE A 173 -15.70 22.39 25.99
CA ILE A 173 -14.54 21.54 25.68
C ILE A 173 -13.74 21.37 26.99
N PRO A 174 -13.34 20.15 27.39
CA PRO A 174 -12.51 19.96 28.57
C PRO A 174 -11.21 20.79 28.52
N ASP A 175 -10.83 21.40 29.64
CA ASP A 175 -9.65 22.28 29.77
C ASP A 175 -8.30 21.57 29.52
N ASP A 176 -8.28 20.25 29.46
CA ASP A 176 -7.11 19.41 29.22
C ASP A 176 -7.21 18.60 27.92
N TRP A 177 -8.21 18.89 27.08
CA TRP A 177 -8.42 18.16 25.84
C TRP A 177 -7.24 18.31 24.88
N ARG A 178 -6.83 17.19 24.28
CA ARG A 178 -5.78 17.11 23.27
C ARG A 178 -6.25 16.31 22.06
N GLY A 179 -5.93 16.78 20.86
CA GLY A 179 -6.21 16.06 19.63
C GLY A 179 -5.27 16.43 18.50
N VAL A 180 -5.09 15.52 17.56
CA VAL A 180 -4.27 15.75 16.37
C VAL A 180 -5.22 16.00 15.19
N PRO A 181 -5.15 17.16 14.54
CA PRO A 181 -6.01 17.46 13.41
C PRO A 181 -5.63 16.59 12.19
N LYS A 182 -6.62 16.29 11.35
CA LYS A 182 -6.46 15.46 10.15
C LYS A 182 -7.03 16.18 8.93
N LEU A 183 -6.33 16.04 7.79
CA LEU A 183 -6.89 16.42 6.51
C LEU A 183 -8.08 15.51 6.17
N THR A 184 -9.25 16.11 6.01
CA THR A 184 -10.53 15.44 5.72
C THR A 184 -11.36 16.30 4.76
N ARG A 185 -12.56 15.86 4.36
CA ARG A 185 -13.45 16.45 3.33
C ARG A 185 -12.97 16.38 1.88
N GLY A 186 -11.67 16.31 1.62
CA GLY A 186 -11.11 16.04 0.28
C GLY A 186 -10.96 14.54 0.00
N HIS A 187 -10.37 14.20 -1.14
CA HIS A 187 -10.18 12.82 -1.59
C HIS A 187 -8.98 12.14 -0.89
N ASP A 188 -9.25 11.18 0.01
CA ASP A 188 -8.21 10.35 0.65
C ASP A 188 -7.98 9.04 -0.12
N ILE A 189 -6.86 8.94 -0.85
CA ILE A 189 -6.50 7.70 -1.55
C ILE A 189 -6.26 6.58 -0.54
N SER A 190 -6.88 5.41 -0.74
CA SER A 190 -6.70 4.26 0.16
C SER A 190 -5.25 3.76 0.14
N GLY A 191 -4.50 4.13 1.17
CA GLY A 191 -3.11 3.72 1.33
C GLY A 191 -2.94 2.21 1.57
N HIS A 192 -3.96 1.54 2.13
CA HIS A 192 -3.96 0.10 2.34
C HIS A 192 -4.13 -0.65 1.01
N VAL A 193 -5.09 -0.24 0.18
CA VAL A 193 -5.28 -0.83 -1.15
C VAL A 193 -4.04 -0.60 -2.02
N PHE A 194 -3.47 0.62 -2.00
CA PHE A 194 -2.19 0.93 -2.65
C PHE A 194 -1.08 -0.04 -2.21
N LEU A 195 -0.83 -0.11 -0.90
CA LEU A 195 0.30 -0.85 -0.34
C LEU A 195 0.17 -2.35 -0.60
N LEU A 196 -1.02 -2.93 -0.38
CA LEU A 196 -1.26 -4.36 -0.58
C LEU A 196 -1.18 -4.73 -2.07
N SER A 197 -1.69 -3.90 -2.97
CA SER A 197 -1.58 -4.12 -4.42
C SER A 197 -0.12 -4.12 -4.87
N LEU A 198 0.66 -3.12 -4.45
CA LEU A 198 2.10 -3.03 -4.76
C LEU A 198 2.86 -4.24 -4.18
N SER A 199 2.59 -4.61 -2.92
CA SER A 199 3.20 -5.77 -2.26
C SER A 199 2.93 -7.09 -2.98
N ILE A 200 1.67 -7.36 -3.36
CA ILE A 200 1.28 -8.57 -4.08
C ILE A 200 2.01 -8.66 -5.41
N LEU A 201 1.94 -7.61 -6.23
CA LEU A 201 2.51 -7.62 -7.58
C LEU A 201 4.04 -7.73 -7.55
N THR A 202 4.69 -7.09 -6.57
CA THR A 202 6.14 -7.17 -6.37
C THR A 202 6.58 -8.57 -5.92
N LEU A 203 5.87 -9.18 -4.95
CA LEU A 203 6.19 -10.54 -4.48
C LEU A 203 5.99 -11.60 -5.56
N VAL A 204 4.89 -11.52 -6.32
CA VAL A 204 4.66 -12.43 -7.44
C VAL A 204 5.74 -12.25 -8.49
N ASP A 205 6.09 -11.01 -8.85
CA ASP A 205 7.16 -10.78 -9.83
C ASP A 205 8.51 -11.33 -9.38
N ASP A 206 8.85 -11.16 -8.09
CA ASP A 206 10.08 -11.67 -7.49
C ASP A 206 10.15 -13.21 -7.56
N LEU A 207 9.10 -13.89 -7.10
CA LEU A 207 9.00 -15.35 -7.08
C LEU A 207 9.19 -15.96 -8.48
N PHE A 208 8.52 -15.41 -9.48
CA PHE A 208 8.56 -15.95 -10.83
C PHE A 208 9.77 -15.46 -11.65
N THR A 209 10.41 -14.35 -11.27
CA THR A 209 11.71 -13.95 -11.85
C THR A 209 12.84 -14.84 -11.35
N ALA A 210 12.75 -15.30 -10.10
CA ALA A 210 13.71 -16.20 -9.47
C ALA A 210 13.58 -17.67 -9.93
N ALA A 211 12.44 -18.05 -10.52
CA ALA A 211 12.16 -19.43 -10.90
C ALA A 211 13.19 -19.98 -11.91
N PRO A 212 13.69 -21.22 -11.72
CA PRO A 212 14.56 -21.88 -12.67
C PRO A 212 13.87 -22.09 -14.03
N PRO A 213 14.64 -22.16 -15.13
CA PRO A 213 14.11 -22.64 -16.40
C PRO A 213 13.57 -24.07 -16.25
N SER A 214 12.47 -24.36 -16.93
CA SER A 214 11.82 -25.68 -16.94
C SER A 214 12.82 -26.77 -17.29
N GLY A 215 12.96 -27.80 -16.44
CA GLY A 215 13.89 -28.91 -16.64
C GLY A 215 15.18 -28.85 -15.81
N ALA A 216 15.47 -27.74 -15.11
CA ALA A 216 16.53 -27.72 -14.10
C ALA A 216 16.06 -28.44 -12.83
N ALA A 217 16.46 -29.71 -12.67
CA ALA A 217 16.17 -30.50 -11.49
C ALA A 217 16.82 -29.89 -10.23
N GLY A 218 16.03 -29.76 -9.16
CA GLY A 218 16.50 -29.41 -7.81
C GLY A 218 16.27 -27.94 -7.41
N PHE A 219 15.10 -27.66 -6.82
CA PHE A 219 15.04 -26.56 -5.85
C PHE A 219 15.74 -27.04 -4.58
N ALA A 220 16.76 -26.33 -4.09
CA ALA A 220 17.28 -26.57 -2.75
C ALA A 220 16.14 -26.37 -1.73
N ASP A 221 16.09 -27.16 -0.67
CA ASP A 221 15.03 -27.09 0.37
C ASP A 221 14.79 -25.66 0.88
N THR A 222 15.87 -24.88 0.99
CA THR A 222 15.82 -23.46 1.37
C THR A 222 15.06 -22.59 0.35
N GLN A 223 15.23 -22.82 -0.96
CA GLN A 223 14.52 -22.07 -1.99
C GLN A 223 13.03 -22.42 -2.02
N LEU A 224 12.69 -23.69 -1.77
CA LEU A 224 11.30 -24.10 -1.65
C LEU A 224 10.63 -23.48 -0.41
N ALA A 225 11.32 -23.51 0.74
CA ALA A 225 10.82 -22.92 1.98
C ALA A 225 10.56 -21.41 1.83
N THR A 226 11.50 -20.68 1.22
CA THR A 226 11.36 -19.23 1.01
C THR A 226 10.28 -18.86 0.00
N ALA A 227 10.12 -19.67 -1.05
CA ALA A 227 8.99 -19.55 -1.98
C ALA A 227 7.64 -19.83 -1.29
N ALA A 228 7.57 -20.84 -0.41
CA ALA A 228 6.37 -21.17 0.35
C ALA A 228 5.99 -20.04 1.33
N LEU A 229 6.96 -19.48 2.06
CA LEU A 229 6.75 -18.34 2.96
C LEU A 229 6.25 -17.11 2.21
N SER A 230 6.88 -16.78 1.07
CA SER A 230 6.45 -15.68 0.21
C SER A 230 5.04 -15.89 -0.36
N SER A 231 4.70 -17.13 -0.72
CA SER A 231 3.36 -17.48 -1.21
C SER A 231 2.30 -17.37 -0.11
N ALA A 232 2.60 -17.81 1.11
CA ALA A 232 1.73 -17.66 2.27
C ALA A 232 1.51 -16.18 2.62
N LEU A 233 2.57 -15.37 2.58
CA LEU A 233 2.49 -13.92 2.77
C LEU A 233 1.66 -13.25 1.67
N CYS A 234 1.81 -13.67 0.42
CA CYS A 234 1.01 -13.19 -0.71
C CYS A 234 -0.48 -13.53 -0.54
N ALA A 235 -0.80 -14.75 -0.11
CA ALA A 235 -2.17 -15.15 0.20
C ALA A 235 -2.77 -14.30 1.33
N LEU A 236 -1.99 -14.01 2.37
CA LEU A 236 -2.40 -13.08 3.43
C LEU A 236 -2.66 -11.67 2.88
N TRP A 237 -1.86 -11.17 1.94
CA TRP A 237 -2.12 -9.87 1.31
C TRP A 237 -3.40 -9.84 0.49
N TYR A 238 -3.71 -10.89 -0.26
CA TYR A 238 -5.00 -11.00 -0.95
C TYR A 238 -6.17 -10.99 0.04
N TRP A 239 -6.05 -11.76 1.13
CA TRP A 239 -7.06 -11.78 2.18
C TRP A 239 -7.25 -10.39 2.80
N MET A 240 -6.17 -9.72 3.15
CA MET A 240 -6.24 -8.38 3.74
C MET A 240 -6.69 -7.31 2.75
N LEU A 241 -6.42 -7.48 1.46
CA LEU A 241 -6.94 -6.61 0.40
C LEU A 241 -8.46 -6.76 0.28
N LEU A 242 -8.97 -7.99 0.35
CA LEU A 242 -10.41 -8.27 0.40
C LEU A 242 -11.05 -7.64 1.64
N MET A 243 -10.52 -7.90 2.84
CA MET A 243 -11.06 -7.34 4.08
C MET A 243 -11.04 -5.80 4.09
N THR A 244 -9.97 -5.20 3.55
CA THR A 244 -9.88 -3.75 3.34
C THR A 244 -10.99 -3.27 2.41
N SER A 245 -11.20 -3.97 1.30
CA SER A 245 -12.22 -3.62 0.30
C SER A 245 -13.65 -3.79 0.81
N VAL A 246 -13.88 -4.71 1.75
CA VAL A 246 -15.19 -4.95 2.37
C VAL A 246 -15.50 -3.93 3.47
N TYR A 247 -14.56 -3.63 4.37
CA TYR A 247 -14.87 -2.89 5.61
C TYR A 247 -14.39 -1.43 5.67
N PHE A 248 -13.39 -1.04 4.90
CA PHE A 248 -12.76 0.27 5.07
C PHE A 248 -12.76 1.06 3.78
N HIS A 249 -12.65 2.38 3.87
CA HIS A 249 -12.62 3.31 2.74
C HIS A 249 -13.91 3.39 1.92
N ALA A 250 -14.18 4.56 1.36
CA ALA A 250 -15.24 4.73 0.37
C ALA A 250 -14.85 4.06 -0.97
N PRO A 251 -15.83 3.74 -1.84
CA PRO A 251 -15.55 3.06 -3.12
C PRO A 251 -14.51 3.78 -3.99
N PHE A 252 -14.60 5.11 -4.08
CA PHE A 252 -13.70 5.90 -4.91
C PHE A 252 -12.26 5.95 -4.34
N GLU A 253 -12.12 6.00 -3.01
CA GLU A 253 -10.83 5.91 -2.31
C GLU A 253 -10.11 4.58 -2.60
N LYS A 254 -10.87 3.47 -2.68
CA LYS A 254 -10.35 2.14 -3.05
C LYS A 254 -9.89 2.08 -4.51
N ILE A 255 -10.72 2.59 -5.43
CA ILE A 255 -10.41 2.58 -6.88
C ILE A 255 -9.14 3.38 -7.15
N THR A 256 -9.03 4.58 -6.59
CA THR A 256 -7.83 5.41 -6.76
C THR A 256 -6.60 4.77 -6.08
N GLY A 257 -6.75 4.14 -4.91
CA GLY A 257 -5.68 3.37 -4.27
C GLY A 257 -5.17 2.22 -5.14
N LEU A 258 -6.09 1.50 -5.81
CA LEU A 258 -5.78 0.42 -6.74
C LEU A 258 -5.01 0.94 -7.96
N ILE A 259 -5.49 2.02 -8.59
CA ILE A 259 -4.83 2.65 -9.73
C ILE A 259 -3.40 3.05 -9.37
N VAL A 260 -3.21 3.78 -8.26
CA VAL A 260 -1.88 4.21 -7.81
C VAL A 260 -0.98 3.01 -7.49
N GLY A 261 -1.52 1.95 -6.89
CA GLY A 261 -0.76 0.73 -6.59
C GLY A 261 -0.28 0.01 -7.84
N ILE A 262 -1.14 -0.13 -8.86
CA ILE A 262 -0.79 -0.71 -10.15
C ILE A 262 0.22 0.18 -10.87
N SER A 263 0.01 1.50 -10.91
CA SER A 263 0.95 2.44 -11.54
C SER A 263 2.34 2.37 -10.90
N ALA A 264 2.42 2.35 -9.57
CA ALA A 264 3.68 2.16 -8.84
C ALA A 264 4.36 0.85 -9.20
N TYR A 265 3.60 -0.24 -9.34
CA TYR A 265 4.16 -1.51 -9.82
C TYR A 265 4.68 -1.41 -11.26
N LEU A 266 3.98 -0.73 -12.16
CA LEU A 266 4.43 -0.58 -13.55
C LEU A 266 5.76 0.19 -13.66
N VAL A 267 6.04 1.12 -12.74
CA VAL A 267 7.36 1.79 -12.65
C VAL A 267 8.49 0.77 -12.44
N THR A 268 8.25 -0.32 -11.71
CA THR A 268 9.27 -1.37 -11.51
C THR A 268 9.67 -2.06 -12.81
N LYS A 269 8.93 -1.90 -13.90
CA LYS A 269 9.24 -2.50 -15.21
C LYS A 269 10.22 -1.68 -16.03
N ILE A 270 10.68 -0.54 -15.54
CA ILE A 270 11.80 0.19 -16.12
C ILE A 270 13.03 -0.74 -16.11
N PRO A 271 13.67 -0.97 -17.28
CA PRO A 271 14.77 -1.91 -17.39
C PRO A 271 15.97 -1.49 -16.52
N PHE A 272 16.78 -2.47 -16.15
CA PHE A 272 18.00 -2.22 -15.39
C PHE A 272 19.03 -1.55 -16.32
N PRO A 273 19.56 -0.35 -15.98
CA PRO A 273 20.38 0.45 -16.90
C PRO A 273 21.75 -0.15 -17.23
N PHE A 274 22.19 -1.21 -16.53
CA PHE A 274 23.51 -1.82 -16.69
C PHE A 274 23.48 -3.27 -17.22
N GLU A 275 22.36 -3.72 -17.81
CA GLU A 275 22.40 -4.94 -18.65
C GLU A 275 23.21 -4.61 -19.91
N GLY A 276 24.52 -4.88 -19.86
CA GLY A 276 25.40 -4.78 -21.02
C GLY A 276 24.82 -5.57 -22.20
N ALA A 277 25.02 -5.05 -23.41
CA ALA A 277 24.66 -5.77 -24.63
C ALA A 277 25.15 -7.22 -24.53
N PRO A 278 24.34 -8.23 -24.92
CA PRO A 278 24.81 -9.60 -24.93
C PRO A 278 26.14 -9.65 -25.68
N PRO A 279 27.15 -10.40 -25.19
CA PRO A 279 28.39 -10.53 -25.92
C PRO A 279 28.03 -10.99 -27.33
N VAL A 280 28.47 -10.24 -28.34
CA VAL A 280 28.39 -10.68 -29.74
C VAL A 280 29.21 -11.96 -29.79
N ILE A 281 28.53 -13.11 -29.79
CA ILE A 281 29.17 -14.38 -30.08
C ILE A 281 29.59 -14.27 -31.54
N SER A 282 30.84 -13.86 -31.76
CA SER A 282 31.52 -14.06 -33.02
C SER A 282 31.42 -15.57 -33.30
N ALA A 283 30.59 -15.94 -34.26
CA ALA A 283 30.54 -17.28 -34.78
C ALA A 283 31.89 -17.55 -35.45
N GLN A 284 32.86 -18.02 -34.67
CA GLN A 284 34.07 -18.62 -35.20
C GLN A 284 33.62 -19.82 -36.05
N PRO A 285 33.92 -19.87 -37.35
CA PRO A 285 33.56 -21.00 -38.19
C PRO A 285 34.22 -22.26 -37.61
N VAL A 286 33.40 -23.26 -37.31
CA VAL A 286 33.86 -24.57 -36.85
C VAL A 286 34.80 -25.15 -37.93
N PRO A 287 36.05 -25.50 -37.60
CA PRO A 287 36.93 -26.14 -38.58
C PRO A 287 36.33 -27.48 -38.99
N VAL A 288 36.00 -27.60 -40.27
CA VAL A 288 35.55 -28.85 -40.88
C VAL A 288 36.75 -29.79 -40.90
N VAL A 289 36.77 -30.78 -40.02
CA VAL A 289 37.75 -31.87 -40.05
C VAL A 289 37.40 -32.79 -41.23
N PRO A 290 38.30 -33.00 -42.20
CA PRO A 290 38.05 -33.93 -43.30
C PRO A 290 37.93 -35.36 -42.76
N ILE A 291 36.85 -36.05 -43.13
CA ILE A 291 36.67 -37.46 -42.83
C ILE A 291 37.60 -38.24 -43.76
N GLU A 292 38.67 -38.80 -43.21
CA GLU A 292 39.58 -39.70 -43.92
C GLU A 292 38.83 -41.02 -44.22
N LYS A 293 38.47 -41.22 -45.50
CA LYS A 293 37.90 -42.48 -45.96
C LYS A 293 38.98 -43.55 -45.87
N LYS A 294 38.82 -44.51 -44.94
CA LYS A 294 39.55 -45.78 -44.98
C LYS A 294 39.15 -46.54 -46.24
N THR A 295 40.08 -46.63 -47.18
CA THR A 295 40.01 -47.55 -48.33
C THR A 295 40.19 -48.99 -47.82
N GLN A 296 39.32 -49.88 -48.32
CA GLN A 296 39.42 -51.34 -48.15
C GLN A 296 40.66 -51.91 -48.85
#